data_AF-A0A7S1HSH6-F1
#
_entry.id   AF-A0A7S1HSH6-F1
#
_cell.length_a   1.000
_cell.length_b   1.000
_cell.length_c   1.000
_cell.angle_alpha   90.00
_cell.angle_beta   90.00
_cell.angle_gamma   90.00
#
_symmetry.space_group_name_H-M   'P 1'
#
loop_
_entity.id
_entity.type
_entity.pdbx_description
1 polymer ?
#
loop_
_entity_poly.entity_id
_entity_poly.type
_entity_poly.pdbx_seq_one_letter_code
_entity_poly.pdbx_strand_id
1 'polypeptide(L)'
;QWDYVLEGPPDTPYHGGMYWGRLMFPREYPFKPPEIRMLTPSGRFEVNTALCLSMSNFHPESWNPMWSVSTVLTGLLSFMLEETPTTGAIHPPTSADHRRKLASQSMEYNLQQKAFTSRFPDLKAPPAMPAVPAGDPVEYQVKGDKAFTEGDMKNAEHLYTHSLEANPPPDVAVACYSGRAGCRLNSDSIPEALADCLAALAIDPEHSQAHARAAKCLILTAELAKARKHLQAADSKGLDCGLDATRLTRGEEALAALGACPADDAEGRLALLEQALYVCPHAEALRRDKAETLVRLGEFEAAIGVYATLPAPPAPPPGKKATADPAEKARKALEKKARGNTVFANGDFKARPGLH
;
A
#
# COMPACT_ATOMS: atom_id res chain seq x y z
N GLN A 1 14.12 -27.85 6.74
CA GLN A 1 13.07 -27.10 6.01
C GLN A 1 12.38 -26.14 6.96
N TRP A 2 12.02 -24.94 6.50
CA TRP A 2 11.20 -23.98 7.25
C TRP A 2 9.96 -23.60 6.45
N ASP A 3 8.86 -23.32 7.13
CA ASP A 3 7.63 -22.79 6.55
C ASP A 3 7.56 -21.28 6.82
N TYR A 4 7.03 -20.51 5.87
CA TYR A 4 6.88 -19.06 5.97
C TYR A 4 5.51 -18.60 5.47
N VAL A 5 5.03 -17.44 5.91
CA VAL A 5 3.84 -16.78 5.36
C VAL A 5 4.21 -15.35 4.98
N LEU A 6 3.86 -14.94 3.76
CA LEU A 6 4.01 -13.57 3.27
C LEU A 6 2.65 -12.89 3.19
N GLU A 7 2.58 -11.63 3.61
CA GLU A 7 1.43 -10.77 3.38
C GLU A 7 1.62 -10.00 2.07
N GLY A 8 0.55 -9.90 1.28
CA GLY A 8 0.56 -9.14 0.05
C GLY A 8 0.71 -7.63 0.28
N PRO A 9 1.64 -6.93 -0.40
CA PRO A 9 1.87 -5.51 -0.16
C PRO A 9 0.67 -4.63 -0.58
N PRO A 10 0.47 -3.46 0.06
CA PRO A 10 -0.47 -2.44 -0.41
C PRO A 10 -0.21 -2.00 -1.84
N ASP A 11 -1.26 -1.54 -2.52
CA ASP A 11 -1.23 -1.06 -3.90
C ASP A 11 -0.80 -2.11 -4.95
N THR A 12 -0.85 -3.39 -4.59
CA THR A 12 -0.56 -4.52 -5.50
C THR A 12 -1.77 -5.41 -5.72
N PRO A 13 -1.84 -6.19 -6.82
CA PRO A 13 -2.88 -7.20 -7.01
C PRO A 13 -2.90 -8.29 -5.92
N TYR A 14 -1.89 -8.34 -5.06
CA TYR A 14 -1.74 -9.33 -4.00
C TYR A 14 -2.22 -8.84 -2.64
N HIS A 15 -2.56 -7.54 -2.51
CA HIS A 15 -2.96 -6.92 -1.25
C HIS A 15 -4.04 -7.71 -0.51
N GLY A 16 -3.88 -7.86 0.81
CA GLY A 16 -4.78 -8.65 1.66
C GLY A 16 -4.62 -10.17 1.54
N GLY A 17 -3.73 -10.64 0.66
CA GLY A 17 -3.41 -12.06 0.53
C GLY A 17 -2.40 -12.58 1.55
N MET A 18 -2.53 -13.85 1.91
CA MET A 18 -1.68 -14.59 2.86
C MET A 18 -1.06 -15.79 2.15
N TYR A 19 0.24 -15.71 1.83
CA TYR A 19 0.93 -16.66 0.97
C TYR A 19 1.87 -17.54 1.78
N TRP A 20 1.44 -18.77 2.05
CA TRP A 20 2.25 -19.81 2.67
C TRP A 20 3.24 -20.39 1.66
N GLY A 21 4.48 -20.58 2.08
CA GLY A 21 5.49 -21.30 1.30
C GLY A 21 6.51 -22.02 2.17
N ARG A 22 7.50 -22.63 1.51
CA ARG A 22 8.53 -23.44 2.16
C ARG A 22 9.94 -23.14 1.64
N LEU A 23 10.89 -23.13 2.57
CA LEU A 23 12.34 -23.10 2.33
C LEU A 23 12.94 -24.48 2.63
N MET A 24 13.56 -25.09 1.62
CA MET A 24 14.27 -26.35 1.75
C MET A 24 15.77 -26.06 1.77
N PHE A 25 16.37 -26.17 2.96
CA PHE A 25 17.81 -25.95 3.14
C PHE A 25 18.58 -27.22 2.76
N PRO A 26 19.58 -27.14 1.86
CA PRO A 26 20.51 -28.24 1.62
C PRO A 26 21.39 -28.50 2.84
N ARG A 27 22.09 -29.65 2.87
CA ARG A 27 23.01 -30.01 3.96
C ARG A 27 24.15 -29.00 4.11
N GLU A 28 24.50 -28.35 3.01
CA GLU A 28 25.59 -27.38 2.90
C GLU A 28 25.15 -25.93 3.15
N TYR A 29 23.90 -25.68 3.58
CA TYR A 29 23.48 -24.34 3.99
C TYR A 29 24.29 -23.87 5.22
N PRO A 30 24.77 -22.61 5.28
CA PRO A 30 24.46 -21.48 4.39
C PRO A 30 25.39 -21.33 3.17
N PHE A 31 26.34 -22.23 2.92
CA PHE A 31 27.24 -22.14 1.76
C PHE A 31 26.55 -22.40 0.42
N LYS A 32 25.43 -23.14 0.42
CA LYS A 32 24.51 -23.26 -0.72
C LYS A 32 23.16 -22.63 -0.40
N PRO A 33 22.51 -21.98 -1.39
CA PRO A 33 21.18 -21.37 -1.22
C PRO A 33 20.09 -22.43 -0.92
N PRO A 34 18.99 -22.04 -0.27
CA PRO A 34 17.81 -22.88 -0.14
C PRO A 34 17.03 -22.99 -1.46
N GLU A 35 16.22 -24.03 -1.59
CA GLU A 35 15.14 -24.08 -2.58
C GLU A 35 13.88 -23.41 -2.00
N ILE A 36 13.20 -22.63 -2.83
CA ILE A 36 12.05 -21.80 -2.44
C ILE A 36 10.81 -22.31 -3.18
N ARG A 37 9.72 -22.53 -2.44
CA ARG A 37 8.42 -22.93 -3.02
C ARG A 37 7.28 -22.07 -2.46
N MET A 38 6.28 -21.81 -3.29
CA MET A 38 5.01 -21.22 -2.90
C MET A 38 3.94 -22.31 -2.78
N LEU A 39 3.21 -22.38 -1.67
CA LEU A 39 2.17 -23.41 -1.43
C LEU A 39 0.75 -22.85 -1.57
N THR A 40 0.56 -21.55 -1.35
CA THR A 40 -0.71 -20.86 -1.61
C THR A 40 -0.79 -20.43 -3.08
N PRO A 41 -1.89 -20.69 -3.79
CA PRO A 41 -2.11 -20.16 -5.14
C PRO A 41 -2.04 -18.62 -5.15
N SER A 42 -1.06 -18.06 -5.85
CA SER A 42 -0.88 -16.59 -5.95
C SER A 42 -1.25 -16.02 -7.32
N GLY A 43 -1.41 -16.87 -8.34
CA GLY A 43 -1.53 -16.44 -9.74
C GLY A 43 -0.20 -16.03 -10.38
N ARG A 44 0.87 -15.93 -9.60
CA ARG A 44 2.23 -15.64 -10.09
C ARG A 44 3.08 -16.90 -10.24
N PHE A 45 3.05 -17.75 -9.22
CA PHE A 45 3.87 -18.94 -9.14
C PHE A 45 3.01 -20.19 -9.16
N GLU A 46 3.50 -21.23 -9.82
CA GLU A 46 2.94 -22.56 -9.73
C GLU A 46 3.11 -23.11 -8.31
N VAL A 47 2.05 -23.72 -7.79
CA VAL A 47 2.02 -24.22 -6.42
C VAL A 47 2.95 -25.43 -6.28
N ASN A 48 3.76 -25.41 -5.22
CA ASN A 48 4.71 -26.45 -4.84
C ASN A 48 5.79 -26.73 -5.92
N THR A 49 6.03 -25.77 -6.80
CA THR A 49 7.12 -25.80 -7.79
C THR A 49 8.32 -25.02 -7.26
N ALA A 50 9.53 -25.51 -7.57
CA ALA A 50 10.77 -24.82 -7.21
C ALA A 50 10.91 -23.51 -8.01
N LEU A 51 11.13 -22.41 -7.30
CA LEU A 51 11.27 -21.09 -7.92
C LEU A 51 12.73 -20.75 -8.20
N CYS A 52 13.00 -20.35 -9.45
CA CYS A 52 14.32 -19.85 -9.84
C CYS A 52 14.43 -18.34 -9.57
N LEU A 53 15.26 -17.98 -8.59
CA LEU A 53 15.64 -16.62 -8.20
C LEU A 53 17.16 -16.52 -8.09
N SER A 54 17.72 -15.30 -8.14
CA SER A 54 19.15 -15.04 -7.87
C SER A 54 19.61 -15.48 -6.48
N MET A 55 18.66 -15.74 -5.58
CA MET A 55 18.84 -16.23 -4.20
C MET A 55 18.37 -17.67 -3.99
N SER A 56 18.13 -18.41 -5.07
CA SER A 56 17.72 -19.82 -5.05
C SER A 56 18.85 -20.76 -5.52
N ASN A 57 18.67 -22.06 -5.34
CA ASN A 57 19.57 -23.12 -5.80
C ASN A 57 19.87 -23.17 -7.30
N PHE A 58 19.17 -22.41 -8.12
CA PHE A 58 19.44 -22.29 -9.55
C PHE A 58 20.65 -21.42 -9.88
N HIS A 59 21.04 -20.49 -9.00
CA HIS A 59 22.15 -19.56 -9.22
C HIS A 59 23.17 -19.55 -8.07
N PRO A 60 23.92 -20.64 -7.83
CA PRO A 60 24.91 -20.72 -6.75
C PRO A 60 25.98 -19.61 -6.82
N GLU A 61 26.26 -19.09 -8.01
CA GLU A 61 27.20 -18.00 -8.28
C GLU A 61 26.74 -16.63 -7.76
N SER A 62 25.43 -16.43 -7.65
CA SER A 62 24.82 -15.17 -7.19
C SER A 62 24.45 -15.22 -5.70
N TRP A 63 24.61 -16.39 -5.06
CA TRP A 63 24.28 -16.60 -3.67
C TRP A 63 25.31 -15.96 -2.72
N ASN A 64 24.82 -15.27 -1.70
CA ASN A 64 25.64 -14.79 -0.60
C ASN A 64 25.29 -15.54 0.70
N PRO A 65 26.21 -16.35 1.27
CA PRO A 65 26.00 -17.07 2.53
C PRO A 65 25.66 -16.18 3.73
N MET A 66 25.89 -14.87 3.65
CA MET A 66 25.53 -13.90 4.68
C MET A 66 24.06 -13.45 4.62
N TRP A 67 23.31 -13.80 3.56
CA TRP A 67 21.90 -13.45 3.49
C TRP A 67 21.10 -14.22 4.53
N SER A 68 20.36 -13.45 5.34
CA SER A 68 19.42 -14.01 6.30
C SER A 68 18.19 -14.58 5.58
N VAL A 69 17.46 -15.47 6.25
CA VAL A 69 16.15 -15.95 5.74
C VAL A 69 15.19 -14.78 5.49
N SER A 70 15.24 -13.75 6.34
CA SER A 70 14.53 -12.49 6.14
C SER A 70 14.85 -11.86 4.78
N THR A 71 16.14 -11.70 4.46
CA THR A 71 16.60 -11.14 3.19
C THR A 71 16.10 -11.95 1.99
N VAL A 72 16.12 -13.28 2.10
CA VAL A 72 15.60 -14.18 1.06
C VAL A 72 14.09 -13.98 0.84
N LEU A 73 13.32 -13.86 1.92
CA LEU A 73 11.87 -13.66 1.85
C LEU A 73 11.51 -12.27 1.29
N THR A 74 12.25 -11.21 1.65
CA THR A 74 12.10 -9.88 1.05
C THR A 74 12.37 -9.89 -0.45
N GLY A 75 13.39 -10.62 -0.87
CA GLY A 75 13.70 -10.77 -2.29
C GLY A 75 12.63 -11.54 -3.06
N LEU A 76 12.10 -12.62 -2.48
CA LEU A 76 10.95 -13.35 -3.04
C LEU A 76 9.72 -12.44 -3.20
N LEU A 77 9.40 -11.63 -2.18
CA LEU A 77 8.26 -10.71 -2.22
C LEU A 77 8.44 -9.64 -3.31
N SER A 78 9.64 -9.05 -3.42
CA SER A 78 9.96 -8.11 -4.50
C SER A 78 9.76 -8.76 -5.88
N PHE A 79 10.27 -9.99 -6.05
CA PHE A 79 10.15 -10.71 -7.32
C PHE A 79 8.71 -11.14 -7.65
N MET A 80 7.87 -11.33 -6.64
CA MET A 80 6.44 -11.61 -6.81
C MET A 80 5.69 -10.43 -7.48
N LEU A 81 6.21 -9.21 -7.35
CA LEU A 81 5.64 -8.00 -7.97
C LEU A 81 6.10 -7.77 -9.41
N GLU A 82 7.17 -8.43 -9.84
CA GLU A 82 7.65 -8.35 -11.22
C GLU A 82 6.84 -9.26 -12.15
N GLU A 83 6.94 -9.02 -13.47
CA GLU A 83 6.35 -9.90 -14.51
C GLU A 83 7.42 -10.74 -15.25
N THR A 84 8.66 -10.70 -14.78
CA THR A 84 9.80 -11.40 -15.37
C THR A 84 9.54 -12.91 -15.48
N PRO A 85 9.68 -13.53 -16.67
CA PRO A 85 9.55 -14.98 -16.80
C PRO A 85 10.60 -15.69 -15.95
N THR A 86 10.20 -16.73 -15.22
CA THR A 86 11.13 -17.58 -14.48
C THR A 86 10.62 -19.01 -14.38
N THR A 87 11.50 -19.94 -14.02
CA THR A 87 11.12 -21.31 -13.70
C THR A 87 10.19 -21.32 -12.48
N GLY A 88 9.04 -21.99 -12.65
CA GLY A 88 7.99 -22.05 -11.62
C GLY A 88 7.02 -20.87 -11.64
N ALA A 89 7.13 -19.92 -12.57
CA ALA A 89 6.08 -18.94 -12.82
C ALA A 89 4.95 -19.52 -13.67
N ILE A 90 3.72 -19.03 -13.47
CA ILE A 90 2.57 -19.41 -14.29
C ILE A 90 2.68 -18.75 -15.67
N HIS A 91 2.55 -19.55 -16.72
CA HIS A 91 2.59 -19.09 -18.11
C HIS A 91 1.35 -19.55 -18.90
N PRO A 92 0.62 -18.63 -19.57
CA PRO A 92 0.82 -17.17 -19.59
C PRO A 92 0.51 -16.50 -18.23
N PRO A 93 1.05 -15.29 -17.96
CA PRO A 93 0.76 -14.57 -16.71
C PRO A 93 -0.74 -14.35 -16.51
N THR A 94 -1.23 -14.54 -15.28
CA THR A 94 -2.64 -14.27 -14.96
C THR A 94 -2.92 -12.77 -14.89
N SER A 95 -4.18 -12.36 -15.09
CA SER A 95 -4.61 -10.97 -14.94
C SER A 95 -4.54 -10.48 -13.49
N ALA A 96 -4.47 -9.17 -13.29
CA ALA A 96 -4.50 -8.54 -11.97
C ALA A 96 -5.78 -8.89 -11.20
N ASP A 97 -6.94 -8.92 -11.86
CA ASP A 97 -8.22 -9.27 -11.22
C ASP A 97 -8.25 -10.72 -10.72
N HIS A 98 -7.65 -11.65 -11.49
CA HIS A 98 -7.51 -13.03 -11.04
C HIS A 98 -6.62 -13.12 -9.79
N ARG A 99 -5.52 -12.37 -9.76
CA ARG A 99 -4.62 -12.32 -8.59
C ARG A 99 -5.32 -11.72 -7.36
N ARG A 100 -6.10 -10.64 -7.53
CA ARG A 100 -6.92 -10.05 -6.45
C ARG A 100 -7.93 -11.05 -5.90
N LYS A 101 -8.56 -11.84 -6.77
CA LYS A 101 -9.49 -12.90 -6.36
C LYS A 101 -8.78 -14.01 -5.57
N LEU A 102 -7.59 -14.43 -6.01
CA LEU A 102 -6.79 -15.41 -5.26
C LEU A 102 -6.30 -14.84 -3.92
N ALA A 103 -5.90 -13.57 -3.89
CA ALA A 103 -5.50 -12.87 -2.67
C ALA A 103 -6.63 -12.88 -1.64
N SER A 104 -7.86 -12.52 -2.01
CA SER A 104 -9.00 -12.53 -1.08
C SER A 104 -9.40 -13.93 -0.57
N GLN A 105 -9.05 -14.99 -1.32
CA GLN A 105 -9.35 -16.39 -0.96
C GLN A 105 -8.19 -17.12 -0.27
N SER A 106 -6.98 -16.54 -0.30
CA SER A 106 -5.73 -17.19 0.11
C SER A 106 -5.72 -17.68 1.55
N MET A 107 -6.27 -16.90 2.49
CA MET A 107 -6.31 -17.27 3.90
C MET A 107 -7.27 -18.43 4.17
N GLU A 108 -8.47 -18.39 3.58
CA GLU A 108 -9.44 -19.49 3.67
C GLU A 108 -8.85 -20.78 3.07
N TYR A 109 -8.22 -20.67 1.90
CA TYR A 109 -7.51 -21.80 1.28
C TYR A 109 -6.46 -22.40 2.21
N ASN A 110 -5.68 -21.56 2.91
CA ASN A 110 -4.65 -22.03 3.84
C ASN A 110 -5.25 -22.74 5.06
N LEU A 111 -6.35 -22.21 5.64
CA LEU A 111 -7.00 -22.81 6.81
C LEU A 111 -7.60 -24.20 6.54
N GLN A 112 -7.96 -24.49 5.28
CA GLN A 112 -8.40 -25.82 4.86
C GLN A 112 -7.26 -26.86 4.90
N GLN A 113 -6.00 -26.43 4.91
CA GLN A 113 -4.84 -27.30 4.94
C GLN A 113 -4.43 -27.63 6.37
N LYS A 114 -4.53 -28.90 6.79
CA LYS A 114 -4.10 -29.37 8.12
C LYS A 114 -2.63 -29.03 8.43
N ALA A 115 -1.77 -29.09 7.42
CA ALA A 115 -0.35 -28.75 7.58
C ALA A 115 -0.13 -27.26 7.88
N PHE A 116 -0.94 -26.36 7.29
CA PHE A 116 -0.87 -24.94 7.58
C PHE A 116 -1.37 -24.64 8.99
N THR A 117 -2.55 -25.13 9.37
CA THR A 117 -3.14 -24.88 10.70
C THR A 117 -2.31 -25.46 11.83
N SER A 118 -1.60 -26.57 11.59
CA SER A 118 -0.63 -27.13 12.55
C SER A 118 0.63 -26.26 12.70
N ARG A 119 1.13 -25.64 11.63
CA ARG A 119 2.36 -24.82 11.67
C ARG A 119 2.13 -23.38 12.09
N PHE A 120 0.95 -22.84 11.79
CA PHE A 120 0.57 -21.46 12.10
C PHE A 120 -0.76 -21.42 12.87
N PRO A 121 -0.84 -22.00 14.07
CA PRO A 121 -2.09 -22.06 14.86
C PRO A 121 -2.59 -20.66 15.27
N ASP A 122 -1.71 -19.68 15.31
CA ASP A 122 -2.01 -18.29 15.66
C ASP A 122 -2.59 -17.48 14.49
N LEU A 123 -2.43 -17.97 13.25
CA LEU A 123 -3.01 -17.32 12.07
C LEU A 123 -4.43 -17.82 11.88
N LYS A 124 -5.39 -16.94 12.17
CA LYS A 124 -6.82 -17.16 11.91
C LYS A 124 -7.24 -16.25 10.77
N ALA A 125 -8.28 -16.67 10.03
CA ALA A 125 -8.88 -15.78 9.06
C ALA A 125 -9.28 -14.48 9.79
N PRO A 126 -9.06 -13.30 9.16
CA PRO A 126 -9.86 -12.14 9.53
C PRO A 126 -11.32 -12.60 9.53
N PRO A 127 -12.18 -12.14 10.45
CA PRO A 127 -13.59 -12.49 10.40
C PRO A 127 -14.07 -12.22 8.98
N ALA A 128 -14.46 -13.28 8.27
CA ALA A 128 -15.01 -13.13 6.94
C ALA A 128 -16.21 -12.21 7.10
N MET A 129 -16.18 -11.07 6.40
CA MET A 129 -17.33 -10.19 6.34
C MET A 129 -18.53 -11.07 5.97
N PRO A 130 -19.59 -11.10 6.77
CA PRO A 130 -20.72 -12.00 6.52
C PRO A 130 -21.22 -11.74 5.11
N ALA A 131 -21.32 -12.80 4.30
CA ALA A 131 -21.82 -12.69 2.94
C ALA A 131 -23.19 -12.00 2.98
N VAL A 132 -23.29 -10.84 2.35
CA VAL A 132 -24.53 -10.07 2.35
C VAL A 132 -25.44 -10.65 1.26
N PRO A 133 -26.58 -11.27 1.62
CA PRO A 133 -27.47 -11.89 0.65
C PRO A 133 -28.10 -10.81 -0.23
N ALA A 134 -28.20 -11.05 -1.55
CA ALA A 134 -28.79 -10.11 -2.51
C ALA A 134 -30.10 -9.49 -1.97
N GLY A 135 -30.16 -8.16 -1.94
CA GLY A 135 -31.18 -7.41 -1.23
C GLY A 135 -31.39 -6.02 -1.81
N ASP A 136 -32.28 -5.25 -1.19
CA ASP A 136 -32.64 -3.90 -1.64
C ASP A 136 -31.46 -2.92 -1.42
N PRO A 137 -31.00 -2.18 -2.46
CA PRO A 137 -29.96 -1.17 -2.32
C PRO A 137 -30.22 -0.15 -1.20
N VAL A 138 -31.49 0.21 -0.96
CA VAL A 138 -31.90 1.13 0.12
C VAL A 138 -31.64 0.49 1.48
N GLU A 139 -31.93 -0.79 1.65
CA GLU A 139 -31.72 -1.51 2.90
C GLU A 139 -30.23 -1.56 3.25
N TYR A 140 -29.36 -1.78 2.25
CA TYR A 140 -27.91 -1.73 2.43
C TYR A 140 -27.42 -0.35 2.83
N GLN A 141 -27.95 0.70 2.21
CA GLN A 141 -27.60 2.07 2.56
C GLN A 141 -27.96 2.37 4.02
N VAL A 142 -29.16 2.01 4.47
CA VAL A 142 -29.60 2.20 5.87
C VAL A 142 -28.75 1.40 6.86
N LYS A 143 -28.42 0.15 6.54
CA LYS A 143 -27.52 -0.67 7.36
C LYS A 143 -26.11 -0.08 7.40
N GLY A 144 -25.62 0.43 6.27
CA GLY A 144 -24.33 1.09 6.13
C GLY A 144 -24.25 2.33 7.01
N ASP A 145 -25.27 3.19 6.96
CA ASP A 145 -25.38 4.38 7.83
C ASP A 145 -25.38 4.01 9.30
N LYS A 146 -26.14 2.97 9.68
CA LYS A 146 -26.14 2.47 11.05
C LYS A 146 -24.72 2.03 11.48
N ALA A 147 -24.07 1.18 10.70
CA ALA A 147 -22.71 0.73 10.97
C ALA A 147 -21.71 1.90 11.04
N PHE A 148 -21.87 2.91 10.18
CA PHE A 148 -21.06 4.12 10.18
C PHE A 148 -21.21 4.88 11.50
N THR A 149 -22.44 5.07 11.97
CA THR A 149 -22.71 5.75 13.25
C THR A 149 -22.23 4.95 14.46
N GLU A 150 -22.23 3.62 14.37
CA GLU A 150 -21.70 2.72 15.41
C GLU A 150 -20.15 2.67 15.41
N GLY A 151 -19.50 3.27 14.41
CA GLY A 151 -18.04 3.30 14.27
C GLY A 151 -17.45 2.06 13.61
N ASP A 152 -18.28 1.13 13.13
CA ASP A 152 -17.83 -0.04 12.36
C ASP A 152 -17.59 0.35 10.89
N MET A 153 -16.48 1.05 10.67
CA MET A 153 -16.14 1.61 9.35
C MET A 153 -15.96 0.52 8.28
N LYS A 154 -15.45 -0.65 8.67
CA LYS A 154 -15.23 -1.77 7.74
C LYS A 154 -16.57 -2.35 7.28
N ASN A 155 -17.51 -2.53 8.20
CA ASN A 155 -18.85 -3.01 7.85
C ASN A 155 -19.64 -1.96 7.05
N ALA A 156 -19.55 -0.69 7.44
CA ALA A 156 -20.18 0.40 6.70
C ALA A 156 -19.70 0.46 5.24
N GLU A 157 -18.39 0.44 4.99
CA GLU A 157 -17.83 0.43 3.63
C GLU A 157 -18.32 -0.77 2.80
N HIS A 158 -18.37 -1.94 3.42
CA HIS A 158 -18.83 -3.15 2.76
C HIS A 158 -20.30 -3.05 2.35
N LEU A 159 -21.16 -2.55 3.24
CA LEU A 159 -22.60 -2.37 2.99
C LEU A 159 -22.86 -1.29 1.92
N TYR A 160 -22.16 -0.17 1.97
CA TYR A 160 -22.25 0.85 0.91
C TYR A 160 -21.80 0.31 -0.45
N THR A 161 -20.77 -0.53 -0.48
CA THR A 161 -20.31 -1.16 -1.72
C THR A 161 -21.37 -2.10 -2.30
N HIS A 162 -22.01 -2.92 -1.46
CA HIS A 162 -23.11 -3.79 -1.90
C HIS A 162 -24.32 -2.99 -2.39
N SER A 163 -24.64 -1.87 -1.75
CA SER A 163 -25.69 -0.96 -2.24
C SER A 163 -25.37 -0.48 -3.66
N LEU A 164 -24.15 0.02 -3.89
CA LEU A 164 -23.72 0.56 -5.18
C LEU A 164 -23.68 -0.52 -6.29
N GLU A 165 -23.23 -1.73 -5.97
CA GLU A 165 -23.22 -2.86 -6.91
C GLU A 165 -24.64 -3.31 -7.31
N ALA A 166 -25.63 -3.10 -6.43
CA ALA A 166 -27.03 -3.37 -6.70
C ALA A 166 -27.72 -2.27 -7.54
N ASN A 167 -26.96 -1.28 -8.05
CA ASN A 167 -27.41 -0.17 -8.89
C ASN A 167 -28.56 0.64 -8.21
N PRO A 168 -28.25 1.37 -7.13
CA PRO A 168 -29.25 2.10 -6.37
C PRO A 168 -29.81 3.30 -7.15
N PRO A 169 -30.99 3.82 -6.76
CA PRO A 169 -31.46 5.13 -7.18
C PRO A 169 -30.42 6.25 -6.94
N PRO A 170 -30.43 7.36 -7.70
CA PRO A 170 -29.40 8.40 -7.63
C PRO A 170 -29.17 8.99 -6.24
N ASP A 171 -30.23 9.24 -5.48
CA ASP A 171 -30.19 9.76 -4.11
C ASP A 171 -29.49 8.78 -3.13
N VAL A 172 -29.82 7.49 -3.26
CA VAL A 172 -29.19 6.41 -2.47
C VAL A 172 -27.73 6.23 -2.89
N ALA A 173 -27.43 6.33 -4.18
CA ALA A 173 -26.06 6.25 -4.70
C ALA A 173 -25.19 7.38 -4.13
N VAL A 174 -25.70 8.62 -4.12
CA VAL A 174 -25.02 9.78 -3.53
C VAL A 174 -24.72 9.56 -2.04
N ALA A 175 -25.72 9.09 -1.27
CA ALA A 175 -25.53 8.80 0.14
C ALA A 175 -24.46 7.71 0.35
N CYS A 176 -24.49 6.64 -0.44
CA CYS A 176 -23.53 5.53 -0.36
C CYS A 176 -22.11 5.94 -0.74
N TYR A 177 -21.92 6.70 -1.83
CA TYR A 177 -20.62 7.25 -2.21
C TYR A 177 -20.07 8.17 -1.12
N SER A 178 -20.89 9.08 -0.62
CA SER A 178 -20.51 10.02 0.44
C SER A 178 -20.13 9.29 1.74
N GLY A 179 -20.95 8.33 2.18
CA GLY A 179 -20.70 7.49 3.36
C GLY A 179 -19.43 6.65 3.21
N ARG A 180 -19.26 5.97 2.07
CA ARG A 180 -18.09 5.15 1.78
C ARG A 180 -16.80 5.97 1.70
N ALA A 181 -16.84 7.18 1.15
CA ALA A 181 -15.73 8.12 1.21
C ALA A 181 -15.33 8.44 2.66
N GLY A 182 -16.31 8.56 3.56
CA GLY A 182 -16.07 8.72 5.00
C GLY A 182 -15.33 7.54 5.62
N CYS A 183 -15.72 6.30 5.28
CA CYS A 183 -15.03 5.08 5.72
C CYS A 183 -13.60 5.02 5.21
N ARG A 184 -13.39 5.31 3.92
CA ARG A 184 -12.08 5.30 3.27
C ARG A 184 -11.13 6.36 3.79
N LEU A 185 -11.66 7.54 4.15
CA LEU A 185 -10.91 8.56 4.89
C LEU A 185 -10.48 8.10 6.28
N ASN A 186 -11.22 7.19 6.91
CA ASN A 186 -10.84 6.60 8.20
C ASN A 186 -9.76 5.52 8.04
N SER A 187 -9.78 4.76 6.94
CA SER A 187 -8.77 3.75 6.60
C SER A 187 -7.55 4.30 5.86
N ASP A 188 -7.45 5.63 5.70
CA ASP A 188 -6.37 6.33 5.00
C ASP A 188 -6.26 6.01 3.48
N SER A 189 -7.35 5.53 2.87
CA SER A 189 -7.47 5.24 1.44
C SER A 189 -7.90 6.50 0.67
N ILE A 190 -7.00 7.48 0.59
CA ILE A 190 -7.30 8.84 0.12
C ILE A 190 -7.72 8.91 -1.37
N PRO A 191 -7.04 8.24 -2.32
CA PRO A 191 -7.43 8.29 -3.73
C PRO A 191 -8.85 7.76 -3.97
N GLU A 192 -9.19 6.64 -3.34
CA GLU A 192 -10.50 6.00 -3.43
C GLU A 192 -11.59 6.85 -2.75
N ALA A 193 -11.27 7.48 -1.62
CA ALA A 193 -12.18 8.39 -0.95
C ALA A 193 -12.48 9.63 -1.82
N LEU A 194 -11.47 10.20 -2.47
CA LEU A 194 -11.67 11.33 -3.39
C LEU A 194 -12.50 10.91 -4.60
N ALA A 195 -12.24 9.74 -5.17
CA ALA A 195 -13.01 9.20 -6.29
C ALA A 195 -14.50 9.04 -5.93
N ASP A 196 -14.81 8.50 -4.75
CA ASP A 196 -16.18 8.41 -4.25
C ASP A 196 -16.82 9.79 -4.04
N CYS A 197 -16.09 10.76 -3.47
CA CYS A 197 -16.60 12.12 -3.33
C CYS A 197 -16.96 12.74 -4.68
N LEU A 198 -16.09 12.58 -5.68
CA LEU A 198 -16.33 13.09 -7.03
C LEU A 198 -17.49 12.36 -7.72
N ALA A 199 -17.66 11.06 -7.48
CA ALA A 199 -18.81 10.31 -7.98
C ALA A 199 -20.14 10.81 -7.38
N ALA A 200 -20.17 11.10 -6.07
CA ALA A 200 -21.31 11.72 -5.43
C ALA A 200 -21.62 13.11 -6.03
N LEU A 201 -20.61 13.95 -6.18
CA LEU A 201 -20.75 15.32 -6.72
C LEU A 201 -21.10 15.35 -8.21
N ALA A 202 -20.82 14.28 -8.96
CA ALA A 202 -21.27 14.14 -10.34
C ALA A 202 -22.79 13.92 -10.44
N ILE A 203 -23.40 13.36 -9.40
CA ILE A 203 -24.85 13.12 -9.32
C ILE A 203 -25.55 14.30 -8.64
N ASP A 204 -25.03 14.76 -7.50
CA ASP A 204 -25.52 15.92 -6.75
C ASP A 204 -24.37 16.92 -6.48
N PRO A 205 -24.18 17.92 -7.35
CA PRO A 205 -23.14 18.93 -7.20
C PRO A 205 -23.28 19.81 -5.97
N GLU A 206 -24.45 19.86 -5.31
CA GLU A 206 -24.70 20.72 -4.16
C GLU A 206 -24.54 19.96 -2.84
N HIS A 207 -24.10 18.69 -2.89
CA HIS A 207 -23.97 17.83 -1.72
C HIS A 207 -22.83 18.29 -0.77
N SER A 208 -23.21 18.89 0.35
CA SER A 208 -22.29 19.51 1.31
C SER A 208 -21.24 18.56 1.91
N GLN A 209 -21.62 17.36 2.36
CA GLN A 209 -20.64 16.45 2.98
C GLN A 209 -19.62 15.89 1.97
N ALA A 210 -20.03 15.60 0.74
CA ALA A 210 -19.14 15.15 -0.33
C ALA A 210 -18.11 16.25 -0.67
N HIS A 211 -18.53 17.51 -0.70
CA HIS A 211 -17.62 18.66 -0.78
C HIS A 211 -16.62 18.70 0.39
N ALA A 212 -17.09 18.61 1.64
CA ALA A 212 -16.19 18.63 2.81
C ALA A 212 -15.19 17.47 2.80
N ARG A 213 -15.64 16.25 2.49
CA ARG A 213 -14.78 15.06 2.38
C ARG A 213 -13.77 15.18 1.23
N ALA A 214 -14.18 15.71 0.07
CA ALA A 214 -13.29 15.99 -1.05
C ALA A 214 -12.21 17.02 -0.65
N ALA A 215 -12.62 18.11 0.02
CA ALA A 215 -11.68 19.11 0.51
C ALA A 215 -10.63 18.51 1.44
N LYS A 216 -11.05 17.63 2.37
CA LYS A 216 -10.13 16.93 3.25
C LYS A 216 -9.14 16.05 2.49
N CYS A 217 -9.60 15.28 1.50
CA CYS A 217 -8.71 14.49 0.64
C CYS A 217 -7.67 15.37 -0.07
N LEU A 218 -8.12 16.49 -0.63
CA LEU A 218 -7.28 17.44 -1.37
C LEU A 218 -6.28 18.18 -0.47
N ILE A 219 -6.64 18.47 0.79
CA ILE A 219 -5.69 18.99 1.79
C ILE A 219 -4.60 17.95 2.03
N LEU A 220 -4.97 16.69 2.29
CA LEU A 220 -4.03 15.61 2.58
C LEU A 220 -3.04 15.36 1.42
N THR A 221 -3.44 15.62 0.17
CA THR A 221 -2.60 15.49 -1.03
C THR A 221 -1.93 16.80 -1.49
N ALA A 222 -2.08 17.90 -0.73
CA ALA A 222 -1.57 19.25 -1.04
C ALA A 222 -2.18 19.94 -2.27
N GLU A 223 -3.37 19.53 -2.73
CA GLU A 223 -4.13 20.23 -3.77
C GLU A 223 -5.00 21.38 -3.20
N LEU A 224 -4.34 22.29 -2.46
CA LEU A 224 -4.99 23.28 -1.58
C LEU A 224 -5.93 24.24 -2.31
N ALA A 225 -5.60 24.64 -3.54
CA ALA A 225 -6.46 25.51 -4.35
C ALA A 225 -7.81 24.85 -4.71
N LYS A 226 -7.81 23.53 -4.96
CA LYS A 226 -9.04 22.77 -5.19
C LYS A 226 -9.78 22.58 -3.87
N ALA A 227 -9.06 22.24 -2.79
CA ALA A 227 -9.65 22.07 -1.46
C ALA A 227 -10.45 23.31 -1.02
N ARG A 228 -9.90 24.51 -1.22
CA ARG A 228 -10.56 25.78 -0.92
C ARG A 228 -11.94 25.90 -1.59
N LYS A 229 -12.03 25.58 -2.88
CA LYS A 229 -13.30 25.64 -3.62
C LYS A 229 -14.34 24.70 -3.03
N HIS A 230 -13.93 23.48 -2.68
CA HIS A 230 -14.84 22.52 -2.05
C HIS A 230 -15.27 22.95 -0.64
N LEU A 231 -14.38 23.54 0.17
CA LEU A 231 -14.76 24.09 1.48
C LEU A 231 -15.77 25.23 1.35
N GLN A 232 -15.56 26.15 0.40
CA GLN A 232 -16.51 27.25 0.15
C GLN A 232 -17.90 26.72 -0.27
N ALA A 233 -17.94 25.68 -1.12
CA ALA A 233 -19.18 25.03 -1.50
C ALA A 233 -19.88 24.37 -0.30
N ALA A 234 -19.14 23.65 0.56
CA ALA A 234 -19.70 23.04 1.77
C ALA A 234 -20.21 24.09 2.78
N ASP A 235 -19.46 25.15 3.00
CA ASP A 235 -19.79 26.26 3.91
C ASP A 235 -21.04 27.02 3.46
N SER A 236 -21.21 27.20 2.15
CA SER A 236 -22.42 27.81 1.57
C SER A 236 -23.72 27.04 1.88
N LYS A 237 -23.58 25.78 2.30
CA LYS A 237 -24.68 24.89 2.72
C LYS A 237 -24.81 24.76 4.24
N GLY A 238 -24.07 25.56 5.00
CA GLY A 238 -24.13 25.60 6.46
C GLY A 238 -23.43 24.44 7.17
N LEU A 239 -22.55 23.70 6.48
CA LEU A 239 -21.76 22.64 7.09
C LEU A 239 -20.51 23.25 7.77
N ASP A 240 -20.34 23.03 9.08
CA ASP A 240 -19.16 23.50 9.81
C ASP A 240 -17.90 22.75 9.33
N CYS A 241 -17.04 23.49 8.63
CA CYS A 241 -15.76 23.00 8.12
C CYS A 241 -14.56 23.65 8.83
N GLY A 242 -14.74 24.26 10.01
CA GLY A 242 -13.74 25.12 10.65
C GLY A 242 -12.37 24.46 10.90
N LEU A 243 -12.36 23.17 11.24
CA LEU A 243 -11.11 22.42 11.42
C LEU A 243 -10.35 22.24 10.10
N ASP A 244 -11.05 21.87 9.03
CA ASP A 244 -10.44 21.66 7.72
C ASP A 244 -10.04 22.98 7.07
N ALA A 245 -10.80 24.06 7.29
CA ALA A 245 -10.41 25.42 6.91
C ALA A 245 -9.12 25.87 7.63
N THR A 246 -9.00 25.58 8.93
CA THR A 246 -7.77 25.87 9.69
C THR A 246 -6.58 25.07 9.15
N ARG A 247 -6.78 23.79 8.83
CA ARG A 247 -5.75 22.94 8.20
C ARG A 247 -5.34 23.47 6.84
N LEU A 248 -6.30 23.88 6.00
CA LEU A 248 -6.04 24.48 4.69
C LEU A 248 -5.12 25.69 4.83
N THR A 249 -5.47 26.65 5.70
CA THR A 249 -4.65 27.86 5.91
C THR A 249 -3.23 27.50 6.35
N ARG A 250 -3.07 26.59 7.31
CA ARG A 250 -1.73 26.13 7.76
C ARG A 250 -0.94 25.47 6.63
N GLY A 251 -1.60 24.68 5.78
CA GLY A 251 -0.99 24.07 4.60
C GLY A 251 -0.50 25.12 3.60
N GLU A 252 -1.29 26.16 3.35
CA GLU A 252 -0.93 27.23 2.43
C GLU A 252 0.25 28.07 2.94
N GLU A 253 0.24 28.39 4.23
CA GLU A 253 1.36 29.07 4.90
C GLU A 253 2.65 28.23 4.81
N ALA A 254 2.57 26.92 5.08
CA ALA A 254 3.70 26.02 5.00
C ALA A 254 4.26 25.91 3.56
N LEU A 255 3.40 25.80 2.54
CA LEU A 255 3.83 25.77 1.15
C LEU A 255 4.43 27.11 0.68
N ALA A 256 3.87 28.23 1.14
CA ALA A 256 4.43 29.55 0.86
C ALA A 256 5.83 29.71 1.46
N ALA A 257 6.02 29.29 2.72
CA ALA A 257 7.32 29.29 3.38
C ALA A 257 8.34 28.38 2.66
N LEU A 258 7.91 27.19 2.23
CA LEU A 258 8.75 26.27 1.46
C LEU A 258 9.19 26.85 0.11
N GLY A 259 8.31 27.60 -0.56
CA GLY A 259 8.61 28.29 -1.81
C GLY A 259 9.55 29.49 -1.65
N ALA A 260 9.55 30.13 -0.48
CA ALA A 260 10.45 31.23 -0.13
C ALA A 260 11.80 30.76 0.47
N CYS A 261 11.94 29.47 0.76
CA CYS A 261 13.13 28.90 1.38
C CYS A 261 14.36 29.01 0.45
N PRO A 262 15.50 29.57 0.92
CA PRO A 262 16.72 29.66 0.14
C PRO A 262 17.22 28.29 -0.35
N ALA A 263 17.76 28.25 -1.57
CA ALA A 263 18.16 26.99 -2.20
C ALA A 263 19.34 26.31 -1.48
N ASP A 264 20.18 27.07 -0.77
CA ASP A 264 21.35 26.63 -0.01
C ASP A 264 21.00 26.14 1.41
N ASP A 265 19.85 26.56 1.97
CA ASP A 265 19.40 26.17 3.30
C ASP A 265 18.65 24.82 3.31
N ALA A 266 19.41 23.73 3.20
CA ALA A 266 18.85 22.37 3.19
C ALA A 266 18.20 21.98 4.53
N GLU A 267 18.73 22.46 5.66
CA GLU A 267 18.21 22.15 7.00
C GLU A 267 16.88 22.88 7.23
N GLY A 268 16.80 24.17 6.91
CA GLY A 268 15.56 24.93 6.96
C GLY A 268 14.51 24.39 6.01
N ARG A 269 14.90 23.97 4.79
CA ARG A 269 13.99 23.30 3.85
C ARG A 269 13.42 22.02 4.43
N LEU A 270 14.24 21.19 5.07
CA LEU A 270 13.80 19.94 5.69
C LEU A 270 12.75 20.21 6.79
N ALA A 271 13.00 21.18 7.67
CA ALA A 271 12.06 21.56 8.72
C ALA A 271 10.72 22.06 8.16
N LEU A 272 10.74 22.88 7.11
CA LEU A 272 9.53 23.36 6.43
C LEU A 272 8.77 22.23 5.73
N LEU A 273 9.48 21.27 5.12
CA LEU A 273 8.86 20.07 4.53
C LEU A 273 8.17 19.22 5.60
N GLU A 274 8.74 19.09 6.79
CA GLU A 274 8.10 18.38 7.89
C GLU A 274 6.84 19.07 8.40
N GLN A 275 6.85 20.40 8.47
CA GLN A 275 5.65 21.18 8.79
C GLN A 275 4.56 21.04 7.72
N ALA A 276 4.94 21.08 6.43
CA ALA A 276 4.01 20.90 5.33
C ALA A 276 3.43 19.47 5.29
N LEU A 277 4.26 18.45 5.48
CA LEU A 277 3.85 17.04 5.50
C LEU A 277 3.03 16.69 6.74
N TYR A 278 3.15 17.43 7.84
CA TYR A 278 2.25 17.27 8.98
C TYR A 278 0.78 17.61 8.62
N VAL A 279 0.58 18.56 7.70
CA VAL A 279 -0.75 18.93 7.19
C VAL A 279 -1.15 18.06 6.00
N CYS A 280 -0.20 17.80 5.09
CA CYS A 280 -0.40 17.13 3.81
C CYS A 280 0.42 15.84 3.71
N PRO A 281 0.16 14.82 4.55
CA PRO A 281 1.02 13.64 4.67
C PRO A 281 1.09 12.80 3.39
N HIS A 282 0.05 12.85 2.55
CA HIS A 282 -0.06 12.05 1.34
C HIS A 282 0.51 12.74 0.10
N ALA A 283 0.96 14.00 0.22
CA ALA A 283 1.51 14.78 -0.87
C ALA A 283 2.82 14.17 -1.40
N GLU A 284 2.73 13.42 -2.50
CA GLU A 284 3.88 12.73 -3.12
C GLU A 284 5.00 13.68 -3.52
N ALA A 285 4.66 14.86 -4.03
CA ALA A 285 5.65 15.87 -4.42
C ALA A 285 6.48 16.34 -3.22
N LEU A 286 5.83 16.58 -2.07
CA LEU A 286 6.51 16.99 -0.83
C LEU A 286 7.34 15.85 -0.23
N ARG A 287 6.82 14.61 -0.26
CA ARG A 287 7.58 13.43 0.19
C ARG A 287 8.83 13.21 -0.66
N ARG A 288 8.72 13.39 -1.98
CA ARG A 288 9.87 13.32 -2.90
C ARG A 288 10.90 14.41 -2.62
N ASP A 289 10.45 15.65 -2.45
CA ASP A 289 11.32 16.78 -2.09
C ASP A 289 12.02 16.58 -0.73
N LYS A 290 11.31 15.99 0.26
CA LYS A 290 11.92 15.57 1.54
C LYS A 290 13.02 14.55 1.31
N ALA A 291 12.77 13.52 0.50
CA ALA A 291 13.78 12.51 0.20
C ALA A 291 15.01 13.10 -0.51
N GLU A 292 14.81 14.02 -1.47
CA GLU A 292 15.90 14.72 -2.17
C GLU A 292 16.69 15.65 -1.23
N THR A 293 16.00 16.36 -0.33
CA THR A 293 16.61 17.23 0.68
C THR A 293 17.45 16.42 1.68
N LEU A 294 16.95 15.26 2.14
CA LEU A 294 17.70 14.34 3.00
C LEU A 294 18.96 13.81 2.31
N VAL A 295 18.90 13.51 1.01
CA VAL A 295 20.09 13.14 0.21
C VAL A 295 21.12 14.26 0.18
N ARG A 296 20.70 15.53 0.03
CA ARG A 296 21.60 16.69 0.08
C ARG A 296 22.28 16.85 1.44
N LEU A 297 21.57 16.53 2.52
CA LEU A 297 22.09 16.56 3.89
C LEU A 297 22.97 15.34 4.23
N GLY A 298 23.01 14.33 3.36
CA GLY A 298 23.77 13.10 3.60
C GLY A 298 23.07 12.08 4.51
N GLU A 299 21.78 12.30 4.78
CA GLU A 299 20.88 11.46 5.57
C GLU A 299 20.25 10.36 4.71
N PHE A 300 21.10 9.48 4.18
CA PHE A 300 20.69 8.50 3.17
C PHE A 300 19.71 7.43 3.68
N GLU A 301 19.82 7.00 4.93
CA GLU A 301 18.91 5.99 5.49
C GLU A 301 17.48 6.53 5.60
N ALA A 302 17.33 7.75 6.11
CA ALA A 302 16.05 8.44 6.17
C ALA A 302 15.47 8.67 4.76
N ALA A 303 16.31 9.07 3.79
CA ALA A 303 15.89 9.25 2.40
C ALA A 303 15.37 7.94 1.78
N ILE A 304 16.05 6.82 1.99
CA ILE A 304 15.62 5.50 1.50
C ILE A 304 14.28 5.11 2.13
N GLY A 305 14.11 5.35 3.43
CA GLY A 305 12.84 5.13 4.12
C GLY A 305 11.69 5.90 3.47
N VAL A 306 11.89 7.17 3.15
CA VAL A 306 10.86 7.98 2.46
C VAL A 306 10.60 7.46 1.05
N TYR A 307 11.63 7.18 0.25
CA TYR A 307 11.47 6.64 -1.10
C TYR A 307 10.70 5.31 -1.13
N ALA A 308 10.89 4.44 -0.13
CA ALA A 308 10.17 3.18 -0.03
C ALA A 308 8.65 3.34 0.15
N THR A 309 8.19 4.51 0.60
CA THR A 309 6.76 4.84 0.76
C THR A 309 6.15 5.53 -0.46
N LEU A 310 6.96 5.92 -1.44
CA LEU A 310 6.46 6.55 -2.67
C LEU A 310 5.99 5.46 -3.65
N PRO A 311 4.91 5.71 -4.41
CA PRO A 311 4.50 4.80 -5.46
C PRO A 311 5.61 4.67 -6.50
N ALA A 312 5.71 3.47 -7.08
CA ALA A 312 6.70 3.19 -8.11
C ALA A 312 6.55 4.18 -9.29
N PRO A 313 7.65 4.72 -9.84
CA PRO A 313 7.57 5.60 -10.99
C PRO A 313 6.90 4.85 -12.16
N PRO A 314 6.08 5.55 -12.97
CA PRO A 314 5.43 4.94 -14.12
C PRO A 314 6.49 4.36 -15.07
N ALA A 315 6.21 3.18 -15.62
CA ALA A 315 7.12 2.51 -16.53
C ALA A 315 7.47 3.43 -17.72
N PRO A 316 8.76 3.52 -18.11
CA PRO A 316 9.13 4.37 -19.22
C PRO A 316 8.43 3.92 -20.51
N PRO A 317 8.03 4.85 -21.39
CA PRO A 317 7.44 4.50 -22.66
C PRO A 317 8.41 3.62 -23.48
N PRO A 318 7.88 2.69 -24.30
CA PRO A 318 8.71 1.74 -25.04
C PRO A 318 9.77 2.48 -25.88
N GLY A 319 11.04 2.10 -25.71
CA GLY A 319 12.18 2.68 -26.41
C GLY A 319 12.95 3.76 -25.65
N LYS A 320 12.52 4.19 -24.46
CA LYS A 320 13.32 5.08 -23.58
C LYS A 320 13.94 4.29 -22.43
N LYS A 321 15.25 4.47 -22.21
CA LYS A 321 15.93 3.94 -21.02
C LYS A 321 15.31 4.58 -19.77
N ALA A 322 15.04 3.77 -18.75
CA ALA A 322 14.63 4.28 -17.45
C ALA A 322 15.68 5.27 -16.94
N THR A 323 15.25 6.46 -16.52
CA THR A 323 16.09 7.36 -15.72
C THR A 323 16.44 6.64 -14.41
N ALA A 324 17.69 6.74 -13.96
CA ALA A 324 18.13 6.08 -12.74
C ALA A 324 17.20 6.42 -11.57
N ASP A 325 16.68 5.39 -10.91
CA ASP A 325 15.78 5.54 -9.77
C ASP A 325 16.48 6.35 -8.67
N PRO A 326 15.92 7.50 -8.22
CA PRO A 326 16.46 8.27 -7.11
C PRO A 326 16.73 7.44 -5.85
N ALA A 327 15.91 6.42 -5.58
CA ALA A 327 16.10 5.49 -4.48
C ALA A 327 17.34 4.59 -4.70
N GLU A 328 17.55 4.11 -5.92
CA GLU A 328 18.75 3.35 -6.30
C GLU A 328 20.02 4.22 -6.21
N LYS A 329 19.93 5.49 -6.59
CA LYS A 329 21.02 6.46 -6.43
C LYS A 329 21.37 6.69 -4.96
N ALA A 330 20.36 6.83 -4.09
CA ALA A 330 20.54 6.96 -2.65
C ALA A 330 21.16 5.68 -2.04
N ARG A 331 20.69 4.49 -2.45
CA ARG A 331 21.26 3.20 -2.03
C ARG A 331 22.73 3.06 -2.44
N LYS A 332 23.08 3.37 -3.69
CA LYS A 332 24.48 3.35 -4.17
C LYS A 332 25.37 4.34 -3.43
N ALA A 333 24.84 5.51 -3.07
CA ALA A 333 25.56 6.49 -2.25
C ALA A 333 25.80 5.98 -0.82
N LEU A 334 24.77 5.37 -0.20
CA LEU A 334 24.89 4.71 1.11
C LEU A 334 25.89 3.54 1.06
N GLU A 335 25.84 2.69 0.05
CA GLU A 335 26.80 1.60 -0.15
C GLU A 335 28.23 2.12 -0.30
N LYS A 336 28.43 3.22 -1.03
CA LYS A 336 29.75 3.85 -1.16
C LYS A 336 30.24 4.43 0.18
N LYS A 337 29.35 5.01 1.00
CA LYS A 337 29.63 5.50 2.36
C LYS A 337 29.93 4.33 3.31
N ALA A 338 29.16 3.24 3.23
CA ALA A 338 29.30 2.04 4.06
C ALA A 338 30.54 1.19 3.68
N ARG A 339 30.97 1.22 2.41
CA ARG A 339 32.29 0.67 2.01
C ARG A 339 33.46 1.42 2.66
N GLY A 340 33.22 2.64 3.19
CA GLY A 340 34.17 3.39 3.99
C GLY A 340 34.05 3.17 5.51
N ASN A 341 32.93 2.63 6.01
CA ASN A 341 32.66 2.38 7.44
C ASN A 341 31.64 1.23 7.58
N THR A 342 32.07 0.11 8.15
CA THR A 342 31.32 -1.17 8.20
C THR A 342 30.18 -1.20 9.24
N VAL A 343 29.06 -1.88 8.86
CA VAL A 343 27.93 -2.53 9.62
C VAL A 343 26.83 -1.68 10.31
N PHE A 344 25.51 -1.99 10.41
CA PHE A 344 24.55 -3.12 10.19
C PHE A 344 23.10 -2.54 10.00
N ALA A 345 22.07 -3.33 9.58
CA ALA A 345 20.66 -3.14 10.03
C ALA A 345 19.73 -4.38 9.86
N ASN A 346 18.85 -4.58 10.86
CA ASN A 346 17.85 -5.66 11.06
C ASN A 346 16.45 -5.34 10.47
N GLY A 347 15.61 -6.37 10.30
CA GLY A 347 14.14 -6.28 10.17
C GLY A 347 13.47 -7.61 10.59
N ASP A 348 12.36 -7.54 11.33
CA ASP A 348 11.69 -8.68 11.99
C ASP A 348 10.92 -9.61 11.02
N PHE A 349 11.16 -10.93 11.12
CA PHE A 349 10.45 -11.98 10.38
C PHE A 349 10.04 -13.13 11.31
N LYS A 350 8.79 -13.63 11.21
CA LYS A 350 8.35 -14.85 11.90
C LYS A 350 8.65 -16.09 11.04
N ALA A 351 9.85 -16.65 11.18
CA ALA A 351 10.18 -17.96 10.64
C ALA A 351 10.16 -19.02 11.76
N ARG A 352 9.51 -20.18 11.54
CA ARG A 352 9.50 -21.29 12.50
C ARG A 352 10.27 -22.50 11.97
N PRO A 353 11.21 -23.08 12.74
CA PRO A 353 11.83 -24.35 12.38
C PRO A 353 10.79 -25.47 12.30
N GLY A 354 10.89 -26.35 11.30
CA GLY A 354 10.10 -27.57 11.29
C GLY A 354 10.60 -28.53 12.38
N LEU A 355 9.72 -28.89 13.32
CA LEU A 355 9.95 -29.99 14.25
C LEU A 355 10.01 -31.31 13.45
N HIS A 356 11.03 -32.11 13.76
CA HIS A 356 11.25 -33.46 13.24
C HIS A 356 10.23 -34.44 13.80
#